data_AF-A0A9P1I977-F1
#
_entry.id   AF-A0A9P1I977-F1
#
_cell.length_a   1.000
_cell.length_b   1.000
_cell.length_c   1.000
_cell.angle_alpha   90.00
_cell.angle_beta   90.00
_cell.angle_gamma   90.00
#
_symmetry.space_group_name_H-M   'P 1'
#
loop_
_entity.id
_entity.type
_entity.pdbx_description
1 polymer ?
#
loop_
_entity_poly.entity_id
_entity_poly.type
_entity_poly.pdbx_seq_one_letter_code
_entity_poly.pdbx_strand_id
1 'polypeptide(L)'
;MDRILLEIGFSCLVAVLIIDKIVQWLRPSPVNLHVVYSVGTQTEAERKVPQPMVAPPPSEHPPSYEDLHRVRRSPVRARRNEPRTDERGRQTPLNHRACLFCRMQSHGPLECPTYPTAEQRANILRSRGACTQCCLVHPHNIPGRGCPETRRMCGTCRPPHIDWLCPNRRKPSGVYALANVALLVAGAIIGVARVAWRFLRACAQSDRNNSNNEVAAAGVAPEEPPEIQHEETLRNNEE
;
A
#
# COMPACT_ATOMS: atom_id res chain seq x y z
N MET A 1 -0.59 7.74 -46.68
CA MET A 1 -1.23 6.82 -45.69
C MET A 1 -0.22 6.15 -44.76
N ASP A 2 1.03 5.91 -45.19
CA ASP A 2 1.98 5.07 -44.43
C ASP A 2 2.40 5.60 -43.07
N ARG A 3 2.46 6.93 -42.88
CA ARG A 3 2.87 7.53 -41.61
C ARG A 3 1.86 7.27 -40.48
N ILE A 4 0.57 7.24 -40.80
CA ILE A 4 -0.50 6.98 -39.81
C ILE A 4 -0.49 5.51 -39.39
N LEU A 5 -0.29 4.59 -40.34
CA LEU A 5 -0.16 3.16 -40.03
C LEU A 5 1.08 2.89 -39.18
N LEU A 6 2.18 3.61 -39.41
CA LEU A 6 3.39 3.51 -38.60
C LEU A 6 3.17 3.99 -37.15
N GLU A 7 2.45 5.09 -36.96
CA GLU A 7 2.12 5.62 -35.62
C GLU A 7 1.15 4.72 -34.85
N ILE A 8 0.17 4.13 -35.54
CA ILE A 8 -0.75 3.16 -34.96
C ILE A 8 0.02 1.88 -34.58
N GLY A 9 0.87 1.37 -35.47
CA GLY A 9 1.68 0.18 -35.21
C GLY A 9 2.63 0.37 -34.03
N PHE A 10 3.28 1.53 -33.92
CA PHE A 10 4.15 1.85 -32.79
C PHE A 10 3.38 1.95 -31.48
N SER A 11 2.20 2.58 -31.49
CA SER A 11 1.33 2.69 -30.30
C SER A 11 0.84 1.33 -29.81
N CYS A 12 0.45 0.44 -30.73
CA CYS A 12 0.07 -0.93 -30.40
C CYS A 12 1.25 -1.73 -29.83
N LEU A 13 2.45 -1.60 -30.41
CA LEU A 13 3.64 -2.28 -29.90
C LEU A 13 3.98 -1.85 -28.47
N VAL A 14 3.95 -0.54 -28.19
CA VAL A 14 4.21 0.00 -26.84
C VAL A 14 3.17 -0.51 -25.84
N ALA A 15 1.88 -0.55 -26.23
CA ALA A 15 0.83 -1.09 -25.37
C ALA A 15 1.06 -2.58 -25.02
N VAL A 16 1.45 -3.40 -26.00
CA VAL A 16 1.77 -4.83 -25.77
C VAL A 16 2.95 -4.99 -24.82
N LEU A 17 4.00 -4.18 -24.97
CA LEU A 17 5.18 -4.24 -24.09
C LEU A 17 4.86 -3.81 -22.64
N ILE A 18 4.00 -2.81 -22.45
CA ILE A 18 3.53 -2.39 -21.12
C ILE A 18 2.71 -3.51 -20.47
N ILE A 19 1.79 -4.13 -21.23
CA ILE A 19 0.99 -5.26 -20.73
C ILE A 19 1.89 -6.44 -20.34
N ASP A 20 2.86 -6.80 -21.18
CA ASP A 20 3.79 -7.89 -20.87
C ASP A 20 4.60 -7.61 -19.59
N LYS A 21 5.07 -6.38 -19.40
CA LYS A 21 5.76 -5.99 -18.15
C LYS A 21 4.86 -6.05 -16.93
N ILE A 22 3.59 -5.63 -17.04
CA ILE A 22 2.61 -5.75 -15.95
C ILE A 22 2.35 -7.23 -15.63
N VAL A 23 2.20 -8.08 -16.65
CA VAL A 23 2.02 -9.52 -16.47
C VAL A 23 3.25 -10.16 -15.80
N GLN A 24 4.47 -9.79 -16.20
CA GLN A 24 5.70 -10.24 -15.55
C GLN A 24 5.77 -9.81 -14.08
N TRP A 25 5.28 -8.61 -13.75
CA TRP A 25 5.26 -8.09 -12.38
C TRP A 25 4.19 -8.74 -11.51
N LEU A 26 3.04 -9.06 -12.11
CA LEU A 26 1.93 -9.75 -11.44
C LEU A 26 2.13 -11.26 -11.32
N ARG A 27 2.97 -11.87 -12.17
CA ARG A 27 3.35 -13.27 -12.00
C ARG A 27 4.06 -13.41 -10.65
N PRO A 28 3.49 -14.19 -9.70
CA PRO A 28 4.18 -14.46 -8.46
C PRO A 28 5.52 -15.10 -8.80
N SER A 29 6.61 -14.47 -8.34
CA SER A 29 7.96 -14.98 -8.57
C SER A 29 8.01 -16.45 -8.13
N PRO A 30 8.38 -17.40 -9.02
CA PRO A 30 8.40 -18.83 -8.71
C PRO A 30 9.47 -19.22 -7.66
N VAL A 31 10.20 -18.24 -7.12
CA VAL A 31 11.38 -18.45 -6.28
C VAL A 31 11.05 -18.90 -4.84
N ASN A 32 9.78 -19.06 -4.45
CA ASN A 32 9.43 -19.49 -3.08
C ASN A 32 8.46 -20.67 -2.99
N LEU A 33 8.51 -21.63 -3.94
CA LEU A 33 7.80 -22.91 -3.78
C LEU A 33 8.70 -24.10 -3.37
N HIS A 34 10.01 -23.88 -3.16
CA HIS A 34 10.96 -24.97 -2.89
C HIS A 34 11.29 -25.23 -1.40
N VAL A 35 10.63 -24.56 -0.44
CA VAL A 35 11.06 -24.59 0.98
C VAL A 35 10.16 -25.42 1.90
N VAL A 36 9.15 -26.15 1.41
CA VAL A 36 8.22 -26.89 2.28
C VAL A 36 8.08 -28.38 1.93
N TYR A 37 9.17 -29.08 1.59
CA TYR A 37 9.18 -30.55 1.58
C TYR A 37 10.55 -31.12 2.00
N SER A 38 11.08 -30.66 3.12
CA SER A 38 12.19 -31.35 3.81
C SER A 38 11.99 -31.29 5.32
N VAL A 39 10.84 -31.77 5.80
CA VAL A 39 10.74 -32.27 7.17
C VAL A 39 11.38 -33.64 7.14
N GLY A 40 12.70 -33.65 7.38
CA GLY A 40 13.47 -34.84 7.56
C GLY A 40 12.89 -35.67 8.70
N THR A 41 12.70 -36.95 8.42
CA THR A 41 12.62 -38.03 9.39
C THR A 41 13.93 -38.05 10.18
N GLN A 42 14.01 -37.27 11.26
CA GLN A 42 15.03 -37.48 12.27
C GLN A 42 14.62 -38.69 13.09
N THR A 43 15.39 -39.75 12.88
CA THR A 43 15.44 -40.99 13.63
C THR A 43 15.43 -40.73 15.14
N GLU A 44 14.56 -41.47 15.82
CA GLU A 44 14.53 -41.66 17.26
C GLU A 44 15.93 -42.03 17.79
N ALA A 45 16.61 -41.08 18.41
CA ALA A 45 17.73 -41.36 19.29
C ALA A 45 17.42 -40.73 20.65
N GLU A 46 16.98 -41.59 21.57
CA GLU A 46 16.94 -41.43 23.03
C GLU A 46 16.85 -40.01 23.57
N ARG A 47 15.64 -39.43 23.51
CA ARG A 47 15.31 -38.31 24.37
C ARG A 47 15.04 -38.83 25.78
N LYS A 48 16.06 -38.78 26.65
CA LYS A 48 15.91 -38.94 28.11
C LYS A 48 14.74 -38.08 28.58
N VAL A 49 13.67 -38.74 29.00
CA VAL A 49 12.48 -38.12 29.61
C VAL A 49 12.95 -37.48 30.92
N PRO A 50 12.88 -36.15 31.08
CA PRO A 50 13.11 -35.53 32.39
C PRO A 50 12.01 -35.99 33.33
N GLN A 51 12.41 -36.53 34.49
CA GLN A 51 11.47 -36.97 35.52
C GLN A 51 10.51 -35.82 35.89
N PRO A 52 9.22 -36.10 36.07
CA PRO A 52 8.26 -35.10 36.49
C PRO A 52 8.65 -34.58 37.87
N MET A 53 8.96 -33.28 37.95
CA MET A 53 9.11 -32.61 39.24
C MET A 53 7.73 -32.61 39.91
N VAL A 54 7.65 -33.24 41.08
CA VAL A 54 6.48 -33.26 41.94
C VAL A 54 6.11 -31.81 42.25
N ALA A 55 4.92 -31.40 41.81
CA ALA A 55 4.40 -30.07 42.12
C ALA A 55 4.24 -29.93 43.64
N PRO A 56 4.61 -28.78 44.23
CA PRO A 56 4.36 -28.52 45.64
C PRO A 56 2.84 -28.60 45.92
N PRO A 57 2.45 -29.10 47.10
CA PRO A 57 1.04 -29.23 47.47
C PRO A 57 0.35 -27.86 47.38
N PRO A 58 -0.92 -27.82 46.92
CA PRO A 58 -1.70 -26.59 46.85
C PRO A 58 -1.83 -25.98 48.25
N SER A 59 -1.56 -24.69 48.38
CA SER A 59 -1.80 -23.97 49.64
C SER A 59 -3.29 -24.01 49.98
N GLU A 60 -3.62 -24.48 51.19
CA GLU A 60 -4.97 -24.77 51.69
C GLU A 60 -5.87 -23.54 51.94
N HIS A 61 -5.54 -22.37 51.38
CA HIS A 61 -6.39 -21.19 51.48
C HIS A 61 -7.08 -20.93 50.14
N PRO A 62 -8.34 -21.35 49.95
CA PRO A 62 -9.13 -20.87 48.84
C PRO A 62 -9.24 -19.35 48.95
N PRO A 63 -8.99 -18.59 47.87
CA PRO A 63 -9.20 -17.15 47.89
C PRO A 63 -10.66 -16.89 48.27
N SER A 64 -10.86 -15.99 49.24
CA SER A 64 -12.18 -15.52 49.66
C SER A 64 -12.98 -15.08 48.43
N TYR A 65 -14.26 -15.46 48.38
CA TYR A 65 -15.20 -15.06 47.33
C TYR A 65 -15.24 -13.53 47.11
N GLU A 66 -14.92 -12.75 48.15
CA GLU A 66 -14.84 -11.28 48.07
C GLU A 66 -13.66 -10.76 47.23
N ASP A 67 -12.56 -11.51 47.13
CA ASP A 67 -11.36 -11.09 46.37
C ASP A 67 -11.53 -11.28 44.85
N LEU A 68 -12.41 -12.19 44.41
CA LEU A 68 -12.68 -12.43 42.99
C LEU A 68 -13.52 -11.32 42.34
N HIS A 69 -14.27 -10.54 43.12
CA HIS A 69 -15.13 -9.47 42.60
C HIS A 69 -14.50 -8.07 42.62
N ARG A 70 -13.37 -7.87 43.29
CA ARG A 70 -12.70 -6.55 43.37
C ARG A 70 -11.82 -6.19 42.16
N VAL A 71 -11.55 -7.13 41.25
CA VAL A 71 -10.63 -6.91 40.10
C VAL A 71 -11.35 -6.50 38.79
N ARG A 72 -12.69 -6.43 38.78
CA ARG A 72 -13.45 -5.99 37.60
C ARG A 72 -14.11 -4.63 37.80
N ARG A 73 -13.32 -3.56 37.71
CA ARG A 73 -13.74 -2.21 37.28
C ARG A 73 -12.57 -1.22 37.36
N SER A 74 -11.51 -1.47 36.59
CA SER A 74 -10.54 -0.41 36.30
C SER A 74 -10.86 0.15 34.91
N PRO A 75 -11.34 1.40 34.78
CA PRO A 75 -11.63 2.03 33.49
C PRO A 75 -10.31 2.47 32.83
N VAL A 76 -9.44 1.53 32.49
CA VAL A 76 -8.08 1.78 31.95
C VAL A 76 -8.02 1.49 30.44
N ARG A 77 -9.15 1.54 29.73
CA ARG A 77 -9.18 1.21 28.29
C ARG A 77 -9.51 2.34 27.31
N ALA A 78 -9.80 3.56 27.78
CA ALA A 78 -10.08 4.68 26.87
C ALA A 78 -8.92 5.68 26.69
N ARG A 79 -7.95 5.78 27.61
CA ARG A 79 -6.96 6.89 27.64
C ARG A 79 -5.55 6.57 27.18
N ARG A 80 -5.32 5.56 26.32
CA ARG A 80 -3.94 5.24 25.86
C ARG A 80 -3.57 5.73 24.46
N ASN A 81 -4.52 6.34 23.75
CA ASN A 81 -4.25 7.07 22.51
C ASN A 81 -4.43 8.59 22.66
N GLU A 82 -4.72 9.10 23.87
CA GLU A 82 -4.63 10.53 24.11
C GLU A 82 -3.15 10.92 24.16
N PRO A 83 -2.70 11.92 23.37
CA PRO A 83 -1.35 12.44 23.47
C PRO A 83 -1.14 12.90 24.92
N ARG A 84 -0.12 12.35 25.59
CA ARG A 84 0.29 12.83 26.91
C ARG A 84 0.79 14.27 26.77
N THR A 85 -0.08 15.22 27.07
CA THR A 85 0.32 16.60 27.32
C THR A 85 1.06 16.63 28.65
N ASP A 86 2.19 17.33 28.70
CA ASP A 86 2.83 17.67 29.96
C ASP A 86 1.93 18.65 30.76
N GLU A 87 2.26 18.93 32.02
CA GLU A 87 1.51 19.87 32.89
C GLU A 87 1.45 21.31 32.31
N ARG A 88 2.18 21.58 31.22
CA ARG A 88 2.19 22.87 30.50
C ARG A 88 1.40 22.83 29.18
N GLY A 89 0.69 21.75 28.90
CA GLY A 89 -0.12 21.62 27.68
C GLY A 89 0.69 21.48 26.39
N ARG A 90 2.02 21.30 26.46
CA ARG A 90 2.83 20.96 25.29
C ARG A 90 2.67 19.46 25.06
N GLN A 91 2.28 19.11 23.84
CA GLN A 91 2.38 17.73 23.39
C GLN A 91 3.86 17.36 23.52
N THR A 92 4.20 16.49 24.47
CA THR A 92 5.54 15.91 24.45
C THR A 92 5.64 15.19 23.11
N PRO A 93 6.57 15.55 22.21
CA PRO A 93 6.77 14.75 21.02
C PRO A 93 6.98 13.34 21.53
N LEU A 94 6.21 12.38 21.01
CA LEU A 94 6.54 10.98 21.16
C LEU A 94 7.99 10.89 20.70
N ASN A 95 8.94 10.92 21.64
CA ASN A 95 10.36 10.97 21.35
C ASN A 95 10.56 9.84 20.35
N HIS A 96 10.77 10.19 19.09
CA HIS A 96 10.89 9.24 18.00
C HIS A 96 12.19 8.52 18.27
N ARG A 97 12.13 7.52 19.15
CA ARG A 97 13.25 6.67 19.53
C ARG A 97 13.73 6.13 18.20
N ALA A 98 14.99 6.44 17.91
CA ALA A 98 15.67 5.97 16.71
C ALA A 98 15.26 4.53 16.39
N CYS A 99 15.07 4.24 15.10
CA CYS A 99 14.67 2.93 14.63
C CYS A 99 15.51 1.85 15.33
N LEU A 100 14.84 0.92 16.01
CA LEU A 100 15.51 -0.09 16.83
C LEU A 100 16.49 -0.93 16.02
N PHE A 101 16.35 -1.00 14.69
CA PHE A 101 17.19 -1.83 13.83
C PHE A 101 18.39 -1.07 13.25
N CYS A 102 18.15 0.04 12.54
CA CYS A 102 19.20 0.81 11.86
C CYS A 102 19.65 2.07 12.60
N ARG A 103 19.04 2.40 13.75
CA ARG A 103 19.34 3.57 14.59
C ARG A 103 19.14 4.93 13.92
N MET A 104 18.48 4.98 12.76
CA MET A 104 18.07 6.24 12.13
C MET A 104 16.83 6.82 12.81
N GLN A 105 16.74 8.14 12.94
CA GLN A 105 15.59 8.82 13.55
C GLN A 105 14.46 9.14 12.55
N SER A 106 14.68 8.90 11.25
CA SER A 106 13.74 9.26 10.19
C SER A 106 12.50 8.37 10.10
N HIS A 107 12.49 7.20 10.76
CA HIS A 107 11.41 6.23 10.64
C HIS A 107 11.26 5.35 11.88
N GLY A 108 10.07 4.79 12.06
CA GLY A 108 9.79 3.83 13.13
C GLY A 108 10.27 2.41 12.81
N PRO A 109 10.32 1.49 13.81
CA PRO A 109 10.72 0.09 13.62
C PRO A 109 9.88 -0.65 12.57
N LEU A 110 8.60 -0.26 12.42
CA LEU A 110 7.70 -0.83 11.44
C LEU A 110 8.06 -0.46 10.01
N GLU A 111 8.73 0.66 9.76
CA GLU A 111 8.96 1.26 8.44
C GLU A 111 10.45 1.21 8.04
N CYS A 112 11.24 0.37 8.71
CA CYS A 112 12.68 0.30 8.44
C CYS A 112 12.99 -0.16 7.01
N PRO A 113 13.69 0.66 6.19
CA PRO A 113 14.02 0.31 4.82
C PRO A 113 15.15 -0.72 4.75
N THR A 114 16.03 -0.75 5.76
CA THR A 114 17.13 -1.73 5.86
C THR A 114 16.61 -3.13 6.21
N TYR A 115 15.53 -3.22 6.99
CA TYR A 115 14.95 -4.48 7.44
C TYR A 115 13.44 -4.50 7.18
N PRO A 116 13.02 -4.59 5.90
CA PRO A 116 11.63 -4.49 5.49
C PRO A 116 10.77 -5.68 5.96
N THR A 117 11.34 -6.88 6.13
CA THR A 117 10.52 -8.05 6.51
C THR A 117 10.44 -8.25 8.03
N ALA A 118 9.33 -8.82 8.51
CA ALA A 118 9.17 -9.16 9.92
C ALA A 118 10.21 -10.20 10.37
N GLU A 119 10.57 -11.13 9.48
CA GLU A 119 11.57 -12.17 9.72
C GLU A 119 12.98 -11.59 9.89
N GLN A 120 13.39 -10.64 9.03
CA GLN A 120 14.66 -9.93 9.17
C GLN A 120 14.73 -9.18 10.51
N ARG A 121 13.64 -8.48 10.88
CA ARG A 121 13.55 -7.80 12.17
C ARG A 121 13.64 -8.78 13.35
N ALA A 122 12.98 -9.93 13.26
CA ALA A 122 13.08 -10.98 14.27
C ALA A 122 14.50 -11.54 14.40
N ASN A 123 15.19 -11.76 13.27
CA ASN A 123 16.55 -12.25 13.24
C ASN A 123 17.52 -11.26 13.92
N ILE A 124 17.37 -9.95 13.67
CA ILE A 124 18.17 -8.91 14.32
C ILE A 124 17.93 -8.83 15.83
N LEU A 125 16.68 -9.00 16.29
CA LEU A 125 16.41 -9.06 17.72
C LEU A 125 17.05 -10.28 18.36
N ARG A 126 16.93 -11.45 17.73
CA ARG A 126 17.54 -12.69 18.19
C ARG A 126 19.07 -12.58 18.26
N SER A 127 19.71 -12.02 17.23
CA SER A 127 21.17 -11.83 17.23
C SER A 127 21.65 -10.84 18.29
N ARG A 128 20.81 -9.90 18.71
CA ARG A 128 21.09 -8.96 19.81
C ARG A 128 20.70 -9.50 21.19
N GLY A 129 20.20 -10.73 21.28
CA GLY A 129 19.67 -11.28 22.52
C GLY A 129 18.42 -10.57 23.04
N ALA A 130 17.77 -9.75 22.24
CA ALA A 130 16.55 -9.05 22.61
C ALA A 130 15.34 -9.96 22.50
N CYS A 131 14.42 -9.85 23.47
CA CYS A 131 13.17 -10.61 23.44
C CYS A 131 12.28 -10.12 22.28
N THR A 132 11.74 -11.05 21.48
CA THR A 132 10.80 -10.73 20.39
C THR A 132 9.43 -10.28 20.89
N GLN A 133 9.12 -10.49 22.17
CA GLN A 133 7.84 -10.07 22.77
C GLN A 133 7.92 -8.66 23.37
N CYS A 134 9.02 -8.27 24.01
CA CYS A 134 9.13 -6.96 24.66
C CYS A 134 10.19 -6.01 24.08
N CYS A 135 11.09 -6.50 23.24
CA CYS A 135 12.25 -5.77 22.68
C CYS A 135 13.25 -5.21 23.68
N LEU A 136 13.15 -5.67 24.93
CA LEU A 136 14.16 -5.38 25.92
C LEU A 136 15.31 -6.38 25.76
N VAL A 137 16.52 -5.87 25.85
CA VAL A 137 17.74 -6.67 26.01
C VAL A 137 17.78 -7.10 27.46
N HIS A 138 17.02 -8.13 27.81
CA HIS A 138 16.88 -8.61 29.17
C HIS A 138 17.00 -10.13 29.26
N PRO A 139 17.44 -10.67 30.40
CA PRO A 139 17.79 -12.08 30.58
C PRO A 139 16.58 -13.04 30.55
N HIS A 140 15.36 -12.58 30.28
CA HIS A 140 14.20 -13.45 30.11
C HIS A 140 14.09 -14.03 28.68
N ASN A 141 15.11 -13.84 27.85
CA ASN A 141 15.23 -14.56 26.58
C ASN A 141 15.76 -16.01 26.77
N ILE A 142 15.93 -16.45 28.01
CA ILE A 142 16.30 -17.83 28.35
C ILE A 142 15.13 -18.74 27.99
N PRO A 143 15.32 -19.77 27.13
CA PRO A 143 14.29 -20.74 26.81
C PRO A 143 13.75 -21.37 28.11
N GLY A 144 12.45 -21.20 28.39
CA GLY A 144 11.77 -21.72 29.57
C GLY A 144 11.25 -20.66 30.54
N ARG A 145 11.86 -19.46 30.60
CA ARG A 145 11.30 -18.32 31.35
C ARG A 145 10.61 -17.40 30.35
N GLY A 146 9.31 -17.60 30.15
CA GLY A 146 8.51 -16.74 29.28
C GLY A 146 8.68 -15.24 29.62
N CYS A 147 8.44 -14.37 28.65
CA CYS A 147 8.44 -12.93 28.92
C CYS A 147 7.38 -12.62 30.00
N PRO A 148 7.76 -12.05 31.16
CA PRO A 148 6.82 -11.76 32.23
C PRO A 148 5.81 -10.69 31.81
N GLU A 149 6.18 -9.88 30.82
CA GLU A 149 5.32 -8.89 30.23
C GLU A 149 4.37 -9.60 29.27
N THR A 150 3.19 -9.94 29.78
CA THR A 150 2.06 -10.47 29.00
C THR A 150 1.63 -9.43 27.98
N ARG A 151 2.32 -9.40 26.85
CA ARG A 151 1.93 -8.56 25.73
C ARG A 151 0.60 -9.03 25.19
N ARG A 152 -0.20 -8.05 24.78
CA ARG A 152 -1.48 -8.27 24.10
C ARG A 152 -1.25 -9.26 22.96
N MET A 153 -2.14 -10.25 22.88
CA MET A 153 -2.28 -11.07 21.69
C MET A 153 -2.34 -10.17 20.47
N CYS A 154 -1.54 -10.47 19.45
CA CYS A 154 -1.57 -9.68 18.22
C CYS A 154 -2.99 -9.70 17.65
N GLY A 155 -3.52 -8.53 17.31
CA GLY A 155 -4.88 -8.42 16.76
C GLY A 155 -5.06 -9.18 15.44
N THR A 156 -3.97 -9.44 14.71
CA THR A 156 -4.02 -10.08 13.40
C THR A 156 -3.93 -11.61 13.47
N CYS A 157 -2.92 -12.19 14.15
CA CYS A 157 -2.81 -13.66 14.20
C CYS A 157 -3.11 -14.29 15.55
N ARG A 158 -3.24 -13.51 16.64
CA ARG A 158 -3.46 -13.92 18.05
C ARG A 158 -2.25 -14.39 18.88
N PRO A 159 -1.15 -14.99 18.37
CA PRO A 159 0.04 -15.22 19.20
C PRO A 159 0.60 -13.94 19.82
N PRO A 160 1.22 -14.02 21.02
CA PRO A 160 1.85 -12.89 21.66
C PRO A 160 3.16 -12.51 20.95
N HIS A 161 3.12 -11.40 20.22
CA HIS A 161 4.29 -10.75 19.64
C HIS A 161 3.98 -9.27 19.41
N ILE A 162 5.00 -8.51 19.08
CA ILE A 162 4.87 -7.08 18.81
C ILE A 162 4.34 -6.88 17.40
N ASP A 163 3.41 -5.96 17.20
CA ASP A 163 2.73 -5.77 15.92
C ASP A 163 3.67 -5.61 14.71
N TRP A 164 4.85 -4.99 14.88
CA TRP A 164 5.82 -4.82 13.79
C TRP A 164 6.66 -6.08 13.49
N LEU A 165 6.58 -7.12 14.31
CA LEU A 165 7.05 -8.48 14.04
C LEU A 165 5.96 -9.39 13.46
N CYS A 166 4.73 -8.90 13.30
CA CYS A 166 3.67 -9.72 12.76
C CYS A 166 3.90 -9.97 11.25
N PRO A 167 4.08 -11.21 10.81
CA PRO A 167 4.25 -11.52 9.39
C PRO A 167 2.99 -11.18 8.59
N ASN A 168 1.81 -11.26 9.22
CA ASN A 168 0.52 -11.03 8.57
C ASN A 168 0.10 -9.55 8.52
N ARG A 169 0.74 -8.66 9.30
CA ARG A 169 0.35 -7.24 9.36
C ARG A 169 0.77 -6.45 8.13
N ARG A 170 1.82 -6.89 7.44
CA ARG A 170 2.34 -6.27 6.21
C ARG A 170 1.77 -6.86 4.93
N LYS A 171 0.76 -7.74 4.98
CA LYS A 171 -0.10 -7.87 3.80
C LYS A 171 -0.77 -6.51 3.70
N PRO A 172 -0.43 -5.64 2.72
CA PRO A 172 -1.30 -4.49 2.44
C PRO A 172 -2.68 -5.10 2.37
N SER A 173 -3.62 -4.61 3.19
CA SER A 173 -5.01 -5.05 3.05
C SER A 173 -5.29 -5.00 1.56
N GLY A 174 -5.76 -6.10 0.96
CA GLY A 174 -5.80 -6.26 -0.51
C GLY A 174 -6.38 -5.01 -1.21
N VAL A 175 -7.23 -4.28 -0.49
CA VAL A 175 -7.66 -2.89 -0.71
C VAL A 175 -6.59 -1.95 -1.31
N TYR A 176 -5.39 -1.81 -0.75
CA TYR A 176 -4.38 -0.88 -1.28
C TYR A 176 -3.75 -1.37 -2.59
N ALA A 177 -3.54 -2.68 -2.71
CA ALA A 177 -3.08 -3.27 -3.96
C ALA A 177 -4.14 -3.10 -5.06
N LEU A 178 -5.42 -3.33 -4.72
CA LEU A 178 -6.55 -3.10 -5.62
C LEU A 178 -6.71 -1.63 -5.99
N ALA A 179 -6.50 -0.69 -5.06
CA ALA A 179 -6.58 0.74 -5.33
C ALA A 179 -5.49 1.19 -6.30
N ASN A 180 -4.25 0.72 -6.13
CA ASN A 180 -3.16 1.03 -7.05
C ASN A 180 -3.40 0.43 -8.44
N VAL A 181 -3.91 -0.81 -8.52
CA VAL A 181 -4.30 -1.43 -9.80
C VAL A 181 -5.44 -0.65 -10.45
N ALA A 182 -6.46 -0.26 -9.69
CA ALA A 182 -7.58 0.53 -10.19
C ALA A 182 -7.13 1.89 -10.75
N LEU A 183 -6.20 2.57 -10.07
CA LEU A 183 -5.63 3.84 -10.56
C LEU A 183 -4.84 3.65 -11.87
N LEU A 184 -4.07 2.57 -12.00
CA LEU A 184 -3.36 2.25 -13.24
C LEU A 184 -4.33 1.96 -14.39
N VAL A 185 -5.38 1.18 -14.14
CA VAL A 185 -6.42 0.87 -15.14
C VAL A 185 -7.17 2.13 -15.55
N ALA A 186 -7.56 2.98 -14.59
CA ALA A 186 -8.21 4.26 -14.88
C ALA A 186 -7.31 5.17 -15.74
N GLY A 187 -6.01 5.26 -15.41
CA GLY A 187 -5.03 6.01 -16.20
C GLY A 187 -4.92 5.48 -17.63
N ALA A 188 -4.90 4.17 -17.83
CA ALA A 188 -4.86 3.54 -19.15
C ALA A 188 -6.13 3.86 -19.97
N ILE A 189 -7.32 3.76 -19.36
CA ILE A 189 -8.60 4.06 -20.02
C ILE A 189 -8.64 5.53 -20.48
N ILE A 190 -8.23 6.46 -19.61
CA ILE A 190 -8.16 7.89 -19.95
C ILE A 190 -7.19 8.13 -21.12
N GLY A 191 -6.04 7.44 -21.13
CA GLY A 191 -5.08 7.50 -22.22
C GLY A 191 -5.68 7.07 -23.56
N VAL A 192 -6.34 5.91 -23.59
CA VAL A 192 -7.01 5.38 -24.80
C VAL A 192 -8.12 6.31 -25.28
N ALA A 193 -8.97 6.80 -24.37
CA ALA A 193 -10.05 7.73 -24.71
C ALA A 193 -9.51 9.04 -25.33
N ARG A 194 -8.38 9.56 -24.84
CA ARG A 194 -7.76 10.78 -25.37
C ARG A 194 -7.19 10.58 -26.78
N VAL A 195 -6.62 9.41 -27.07
CA VAL A 195 -6.15 9.06 -28.42
C VAL A 195 -7.33 8.91 -29.38
N ALA A 196 -8.37 8.17 -28.98
CA ALA A 196 -9.58 8.00 -29.77
C ALA A 196 -10.26 9.33 -30.11
N TRP A 197 -10.36 10.24 -29.13
CA TRP A 197 -10.92 11.58 -29.34
C TRP A 197 -10.13 12.40 -30.37
N ARG A 198 -8.79 12.35 -30.32
CA ARG A 198 -7.94 13.05 -31.30
C ARG A 198 -8.12 12.48 -32.70
N PHE A 199 -8.23 11.16 -32.82
CA PHE A 199 -8.46 10.49 -34.10
C PHE A 199 -9.81 10.89 -34.70
N LEU A 200 -10.90 10.82 -33.91
CA LEU A 200 -12.24 11.25 -34.35
C LEU A 200 -12.26 12.71 -34.79
N ARG A 201 -11.57 13.59 -34.08
CA ARG A 201 -11.45 15.01 -34.44
C ARG A 201 -10.70 15.21 -35.76
N ALA A 202 -9.65 14.42 -36.01
CA ALA A 202 -8.90 14.47 -37.26
C ALA A 202 -9.76 13.99 -38.45
N CYS A 203 -10.53 12.91 -38.28
CA CYS A 203 -11.50 12.46 -39.29
C CYS A 203 -12.53 13.55 -39.60
N ALA A 204 -13.14 14.16 -38.58
CA ALA A 204 -14.14 15.21 -38.77
C ALA A 204 -13.58 16.47 -39.47
N GLN A 205 -12.30 16.79 -39.27
CA GLN A 205 -11.63 17.87 -40.00
C GLN A 205 -11.34 17.50 -41.45
N SER A 206 -10.98 16.23 -41.71
CA SER A 206 -10.76 15.74 -43.08
C SER A 206 -12.03 15.83 -43.92
N ASP A 207 -13.19 15.45 -43.35
CA ASP A 207 -14.48 15.50 -44.06
C ASP A 207 -14.86 16.95 -44.42
N ARG A 208 -14.65 17.90 -43.50
CA ARG A 208 -14.90 19.34 -43.77
C ARG A 208 -13.99 19.90 -44.85
N ASN A 209 -12.73 19.48 -44.89
CA ASN A 209 -11.80 19.94 -45.92
C ASN A 209 -12.17 19.37 -47.29
N ASN A 210 -12.63 18.11 -47.35
CA ASN A 210 -13.12 17.52 -48.59
C ASN A 210 -14.38 18.23 -49.10
N SER A 211 -15.36 18.53 -48.23
CA SER A 211 -16.57 19.25 -48.65
C SER A 211 -16.27 20.64 -49.22
N ASN A 212 -15.29 21.36 -48.65
CA ASN A 212 -14.90 22.67 -49.17
C ASN A 212 -14.20 22.57 -50.55
N ASN A 213 -13.43 21.51 -50.78
CA ASN A 213 -12.77 21.28 -52.07
C ASN A 213 -13.77 20.89 -53.17
N GLU A 214 -14.83 20.14 -52.84
CA GLU A 214 -15.90 19.81 -53.80
C GLU A 214 -16.68 21.06 -54.22
N VAL A 215 -16.96 21.99 -53.30
CA VAL A 215 -17.60 23.28 -53.62
C VAL A 215 -16.70 24.14 -54.52
N ALA A 216 -15.37 24.15 -54.28
CA ALA A 216 -14.42 24.86 -55.14
C ALA A 216 -14.27 24.21 -56.53
N ALA A 217 -14.34 22.88 -56.62
CA ALA A 217 -14.23 22.14 -57.88
C ALA A 217 -15.51 22.20 -58.73
N ALA A 218 -16.67 22.46 -58.12
CA ALA A 218 -17.94 22.60 -58.83
C ALA A 218 -18.01 23.85 -59.75
N GLY A 219 -16.96 24.68 -59.79
CA GLY A 219 -16.78 25.68 -60.84
C GLY A 219 -17.88 26.73 -60.92
N VAL A 220 -18.65 26.91 -59.83
CA VAL A 220 -19.53 28.06 -59.69
C VAL A 220 -18.60 29.25 -59.53
N ALA A 221 -18.32 29.92 -60.65
CA ALA A 221 -17.68 31.22 -60.65
C ALA A 221 -18.42 32.06 -59.60
N PRO A 222 -17.72 32.67 -58.63
CA PRO A 222 -18.38 33.55 -57.67
C PRO A 222 -19.15 34.57 -58.51
N GLU A 223 -20.49 34.50 -58.47
CA GLU A 223 -21.30 35.60 -58.99
C GLU A 223 -20.78 36.83 -58.27
N GLU A 224 -20.26 37.78 -59.05
CA GLU A 224 -19.82 39.06 -58.52
C GLU A 224 -20.95 39.57 -57.63
N PRO A 225 -20.69 39.82 -56.33
CA PRO A 225 -21.71 40.36 -55.47
C PRO A 225 -22.22 41.62 -56.15
N PRO A 226 -23.55 41.77 -56.35
CA PRO A 226 -24.10 42.91 -57.05
C PRO A 226 -23.52 44.15 -56.39
N GLU A 227 -22.92 45.01 -57.22
CA GLU A 227 -22.35 46.27 -56.83
C GLU A 227 -23.46 47.07 -56.13
N ILE A 228 -23.50 46.97 -54.79
CA ILE A 228 -24.37 47.82 -53.97
C ILE A 228 -23.74 49.19 -54.11
N GLN A 229 -24.19 49.91 -55.13
CA GLN A 229 -23.95 51.33 -55.26
C GLN A 229 -24.51 51.95 -53.98
N HIS A 230 -23.60 52.27 -53.07
CA HIS A 230 -23.87 53.09 -51.92
C HIS A 230 -24.20 54.49 -52.47
N GLU A 231 -25.46 54.67 -52.86
CA GLU A 231 -26.02 55.97 -53.16
C GLU A 231 -25.96 56.79 -51.87
N GLU A 232 -24.98 57.68 -51.87
CA GLU A 232 -24.73 58.75 -50.94
C GLU A 232 -25.97 59.64 -50.83
N THR A 233 -26.95 59.22 -50.04
CA THR A 233 -28.07 60.08 -49.65
C THR A 233 -27.69 60.85 -48.40
N LEU A 234 -26.84 61.86 -48.59
CA LEU A 234 -26.87 63.08 -47.80
C LEU A 234 -28.28 63.68 -47.92
N ARG A 235 -29.09 63.61 -46.87
CA ARG A 235 -30.18 64.57 -46.64
C ARG A 235 -30.56 64.59 -45.15
N ASN A 236 -30.17 65.69 -44.52
CA ASN A 236 -30.99 66.55 -43.66
C ASN A 236 -31.85 65.88 -42.60
N ASN A 237 -31.46 66.11 -41.35
CA ASN A 237 -32.27 66.52 -40.19
C ASN A 237 -31.20 66.80 -39.10
N GLU A 238 -30.76 68.03 -38.77
CA GLU A 238 -31.51 69.26 -38.45
C GLU A 238 -32.78 68.96 -37.64
N GLU A 239 -32.62 68.66 -36.35
CA GLU A 239 -32.99 69.50 -35.18
C GLU A 239 -32.70 68.80 -33.85
#